data_AF-K2MVE8-F1
#
_entry.id   AF-K2MVE8-F1
#
_cell.length_a   1.000
_cell.length_b   1.000
_cell.length_c   1.000
_cell.angle_alpha   90.00
_cell.angle_beta   90.00
_cell.angle_gamma   90.00
#
_symmetry.space_group_name_H-M   'P 1'
#
loop_
_entity.id
_entity.type
_entity.pdbx_description
1 polymer ?
#
loop_
_entity_poly.entity_id
_entity_poly.type
_entity_poly.pdbx_seq_one_letter_code
_entity_poly.pdbx_strand_id
1 'polypeptide(L)'
;AVGSGLSWLCYRNVTFSGGGMSLTVLIGAMTGDVANVTFDGCTWRDGAVLLLLGNAYAAVGSLNIVVTGNTFRDALLSPEGGFPPHTNITIHGNRFTVTRLIPWLGLLIGRPSCVAMNELAISSDSAVVLSGNVFEAVTALSSAIHVLRSSLRVTWHSVFAVLGNRFYMAGGNGTLIHLEGSSHSFSLCVLNNSAVVIRGNFCVWGVKA
;
A
#
# COMPACT_ATOMS: atom_id res chain seq x y z
N ALA A 1 -1.11 9.87 -36.91
CA ALA A 1 -0.90 10.09 -35.47
C ALA A 1 -2.22 10.48 -34.83
N VAL A 2 -2.79 9.63 -33.97
CA VAL A 2 -3.69 9.91 -32.83
C VAL A 2 -3.70 8.64 -31.97
N GLY A 3 -3.29 8.74 -30.69
CA GLY A 3 -3.28 7.62 -29.72
C GLY A 3 -1.93 7.39 -29.04
N SER A 4 -1.27 8.43 -28.53
CA SER A 4 -0.02 8.34 -27.79
C SER A 4 -0.20 7.53 -26.50
N GLY A 5 0.42 6.36 -26.38
CA GLY A 5 1.09 5.82 -25.19
C GLY A 5 0.45 5.91 -23.79
N LEU A 6 -0.84 6.23 -23.64
CA LEU A 6 -1.47 6.50 -22.35
C LEU A 6 -2.44 5.37 -21.99
N SER A 7 -2.20 4.70 -20.86
CA SER A 7 -3.12 3.71 -20.29
C SER A 7 -3.80 4.24 -19.02
N TRP A 8 -5.12 4.05 -18.90
CA TRP A 8 -5.90 4.57 -17.78
C TRP A 8 -6.82 3.49 -17.21
N LEU A 9 -6.81 3.34 -15.88
CA LEU A 9 -7.78 2.57 -15.11
C LEU A 9 -8.38 3.49 -14.04
N CYS A 10 -9.70 3.62 -13.99
CA CYS A 10 -10.35 4.49 -13.02
C CYS A 10 -11.59 3.82 -12.44
N TYR A 11 -11.61 3.67 -11.11
CA TYR A 11 -12.79 3.28 -10.35
C TYR A 11 -13.18 4.44 -9.45
N ARG A 12 -14.46 4.83 -9.54
CA ARG A 12 -15.02 5.93 -8.75
C ARG A 12 -16.33 5.52 -8.10
N ASN A 13 -16.45 5.68 -6.78
CA ASN A 13 -17.64 5.33 -6.01
C ASN A 13 -18.11 3.87 -6.19
N VAL A 14 -17.17 2.95 -6.45
CA VAL A 14 -17.47 1.52 -6.61
C VAL A 14 -17.35 0.79 -5.28
N THR A 15 -18.20 -0.20 -5.05
CA THR A 15 -18.11 -1.07 -3.87
C THR A 15 -17.61 -2.45 -4.27
N PHE A 16 -16.52 -2.87 -3.63
CA PHE A 16 -15.96 -4.21 -3.69
C PHE A 16 -16.17 -4.92 -2.35
N SER A 17 -16.71 -6.14 -2.38
CA SER A 17 -17.17 -6.81 -1.16
C SER A 17 -16.99 -8.32 -1.24
N GLY A 18 -16.63 -8.92 -0.11
CA GLY A 18 -16.66 -10.37 0.12
C GLY A 18 -15.28 -11.02 0.20
N GLY A 19 -15.18 -12.07 1.00
CA GLY A 19 -13.96 -12.85 1.15
C GLY A 19 -13.60 -13.54 -0.17
N GLY A 20 -12.36 -13.34 -0.63
CA GLY A 20 -11.89 -13.83 -1.92
C GLY A 20 -12.13 -12.86 -3.08
N MET A 21 -12.85 -11.76 -2.87
CA MET A 21 -12.84 -10.65 -3.82
C MET A 21 -11.42 -10.08 -3.84
N SER A 22 -10.79 -10.07 -5.01
CA SER A 22 -9.60 -9.27 -5.25
C SER A 22 -9.67 -8.52 -6.57
N LEU A 23 -9.17 -7.29 -6.54
CA LEU A 23 -8.89 -6.52 -7.73
C LEU A 23 -7.39 -6.37 -7.81
N THR A 24 -6.80 -7.02 -8.81
CA THR A 24 -5.37 -6.96 -9.07
C THR A 24 -5.10 -5.98 -10.18
N VAL A 25 -4.36 -4.92 -9.86
CA VAL A 25 -3.69 -4.09 -10.85
C VAL A 25 -2.38 -4.80 -11.20
N LEU A 26 -2.33 -5.40 -12.39
CA LEU A 26 -1.17 -6.14 -12.86
C LEU A 26 -0.22 -5.21 -13.64
N ILE A 27 0.74 -4.58 -12.96
CA ILE A 27 1.62 -3.56 -13.54
C ILE A 27 2.44 -4.14 -14.70
N GLY A 28 2.87 -5.41 -14.61
CA GLY A 28 3.63 -6.08 -15.67
C GLY A 28 2.90 -6.24 -17.01
N ALA A 29 1.57 -6.08 -17.04
CA ALA A 29 0.78 -6.12 -18.27
C ALA A 29 0.51 -4.73 -18.86
N MET A 30 0.88 -3.67 -18.15
CA MET A 30 0.70 -2.29 -18.62
C MET A 30 1.80 -1.94 -19.63
N THR A 31 1.46 -1.12 -20.61
CA THR A 31 2.40 -0.62 -21.62
C THR A 31 2.11 0.85 -21.92
N GLY A 32 3.12 1.56 -22.44
CA GLY A 32 3.00 2.93 -22.92
C GLY A 32 3.93 3.91 -22.21
N ASP A 33 3.94 5.16 -22.68
CA ASP A 33 4.77 6.21 -22.10
C ASP A 33 4.33 6.56 -20.68
N VAL A 34 3.01 6.61 -20.44
CA VAL A 34 2.46 6.89 -19.10
C VAL A 34 1.26 6.00 -18.82
N ALA A 35 1.21 5.44 -17.60
CA ALA A 35 0.13 4.63 -17.10
C ALA A 35 -0.45 5.26 -15.83
N ASN A 36 -1.78 5.41 -15.78
CA ASN A 36 -2.48 6.03 -14.66
C ASN A 36 -3.57 5.10 -14.12
N VAL A 37 -3.56 4.88 -12.81
CA VAL A 37 -4.56 4.07 -12.10
C VAL A 37 -5.14 4.90 -10.98
N THR A 38 -6.46 5.01 -10.90
CA THR A 38 -7.15 5.80 -9.86
C THR A 38 -8.26 5.02 -9.20
N PHE A 39 -8.28 5.04 -7.88
CA PHE A 39 -9.36 4.60 -7.01
C PHE A 39 -9.82 5.80 -6.18
N ASP A 40 -10.97 6.36 -6.53
CA ASP A 40 -11.53 7.56 -5.90
C ASP A 40 -12.87 7.26 -5.23
N GLY A 41 -12.94 7.40 -3.91
CA GLY A 41 -14.19 7.21 -3.18
C GLY A 41 -14.75 5.78 -3.19
N CYS A 42 -13.94 4.76 -3.51
CA CYS A 42 -14.40 3.38 -3.51
C CYS A 42 -14.53 2.82 -2.09
N THR A 43 -15.40 1.82 -1.94
CA THR A 43 -15.57 1.06 -0.70
C THR A 43 -15.05 -0.36 -0.89
N TRP A 44 -14.19 -0.81 0.01
CA TRP A 44 -13.66 -2.16 0.08
C TRP A 44 -14.09 -2.76 1.40
N ARG A 45 -14.79 -3.91 1.37
CA ARG A 45 -15.29 -4.50 2.60
C ARG A 45 -15.35 -6.02 2.61
N ASP A 46 -15.57 -6.57 3.80
CA ASP A 46 -15.86 -7.98 4.04
C ASP A 46 -14.78 -8.95 3.52
N GLY A 47 -13.52 -8.54 3.54
CA GLY A 47 -12.38 -9.34 3.09
C GLY A 47 -11.92 -9.05 1.67
N ALA A 48 -12.44 -7.99 1.04
CA ALA A 48 -11.98 -7.54 -0.27
C ALA A 48 -10.52 -7.06 -0.23
N VAL A 49 -9.78 -7.32 -1.32
CA VAL A 49 -8.37 -6.93 -1.45
C VAL A 49 -8.15 -6.11 -2.72
N LEU A 50 -7.45 -4.99 -2.56
CA LEU A 50 -6.83 -4.25 -3.67
C LEU A 50 -5.35 -4.64 -3.73
N LEU A 51 -4.96 -5.39 -4.75
CA LEU A 51 -3.57 -5.79 -4.98
C LEU A 51 -2.95 -4.91 -6.08
N LEU A 52 -1.82 -4.27 -5.78
CA LEU A 52 -0.96 -3.59 -6.77
C LEU A 52 0.26 -4.48 -6.99
N LEU A 53 0.24 -5.29 -8.05
CA LEU A 53 1.28 -6.27 -8.32
C LEU A 53 2.33 -5.68 -9.28
N GLY A 54 3.44 -5.24 -8.71
CA GLY A 54 4.57 -4.61 -9.39
C GLY A 54 5.33 -5.56 -10.32
N ASN A 55 5.88 -5.00 -11.38
CA ASN A 55 6.94 -5.62 -12.17
C ASN A 55 7.96 -4.54 -12.57
N ALA A 56 9.20 -4.66 -12.10
CA ALA A 56 10.26 -3.69 -12.34
C ALA A 56 10.64 -3.56 -13.83
N TYR A 57 10.25 -4.54 -14.65
CA TYR A 57 10.50 -4.60 -16.09
C TYR A 57 9.25 -4.31 -16.93
N ALA A 58 8.18 -3.77 -16.33
CA ALA A 58 6.99 -3.36 -17.08
C ALA A 58 7.37 -2.35 -18.18
N ALA A 59 6.74 -2.46 -19.35
CA ALA A 59 7.01 -1.60 -20.51
C ALA A 59 6.27 -0.25 -20.40
N VAL A 60 6.37 0.38 -19.23
CA VAL A 60 5.74 1.65 -18.89
C VAL A 60 6.83 2.68 -18.61
N GLY A 61 6.77 3.85 -19.26
CA GLY A 61 7.72 4.93 -19.04
C GLY A 61 7.54 5.64 -17.69
N SER A 62 6.30 5.88 -17.27
CA SER A 62 5.97 6.43 -15.95
C SER A 62 4.63 5.89 -15.45
N LEU A 63 4.56 5.56 -14.16
CA LEU A 63 3.39 4.93 -13.55
C LEU A 63 2.84 5.79 -12.41
N ASN A 64 1.59 6.21 -12.48
CA ASN A 64 0.92 6.93 -11.38
C ASN A 64 -0.26 6.12 -10.87
N ILE A 65 -0.25 5.80 -9.58
CA ILE A 65 -1.34 5.11 -8.90
C ILE A 65 -1.86 6.02 -7.79
N VAL A 66 -3.14 6.36 -7.83
CA VAL A 66 -3.81 7.20 -6.84
C VAL A 66 -4.91 6.40 -6.15
N VAL A 67 -4.78 6.21 -4.85
CA VAL A 67 -5.81 5.62 -3.98
C VAL A 67 -6.25 6.74 -3.03
N THR A 68 -7.39 7.37 -3.32
CA THR A 68 -7.86 8.54 -2.56
C THR A 68 -9.33 8.47 -2.13
N GLY A 69 -9.61 8.95 -0.92
CA GLY A 69 -10.97 9.04 -0.40
C GLY A 69 -11.67 7.68 -0.20
N ASN A 70 -10.95 6.57 -0.24
CA ASN A 70 -11.54 5.23 -0.15
C ASN A 70 -11.82 4.83 1.30
N THR A 71 -12.79 3.94 1.48
CA THR A 71 -13.07 3.28 2.76
C THR A 71 -12.74 1.79 2.66
N PHE A 72 -11.78 1.32 3.47
CA PHE A 72 -11.43 -0.08 3.64
C PHE A 72 -11.95 -0.55 5.00
N ARG A 73 -12.92 -1.47 5.03
CA ARG A 73 -13.51 -2.00 6.26
C ARG A 73 -13.39 -3.51 6.28
N ASP A 74 -12.49 -4.03 7.12
CA ASP A 74 -12.04 -5.42 7.06
C ASP A 74 -11.63 -5.80 5.62
N ALA A 75 -10.80 -4.94 5.03
CA ALA A 75 -10.30 -5.06 3.67
C ALA A 75 -8.82 -4.66 3.65
N LEU A 76 -8.12 -5.08 2.60
CA LEU A 76 -6.66 -4.94 2.51
C LEU A 76 -6.25 -4.17 1.26
N LEU A 77 -5.31 -3.24 1.42
CA LEU A 77 -4.51 -2.70 0.32
C LEU A 77 -3.13 -3.37 0.35
N SER A 78 -2.74 -3.99 -0.75
CA SER A 78 -1.47 -4.72 -0.85
C SER A 78 -0.63 -4.27 -2.04
N PRO A 79 0.36 -3.36 -1.87
CA PRO A 79 1.42 -3.15 -2.86
C PRO A 79 2.50 -4.23 -2.74
N GLU A 80 2.75 -4.96 -3.82
CA GLU A 80 3.66 -6.12 -3.81
C GLU A 80 4.64 -6.08 -4.99
N GLY A 81 5.89 -6.46 -4.74
CA GLY A 81 6.95 -6.57 -5.72
C GLY A 81 7.70 -5.26 -6.05
N GLY A 82 8.54 -5.36 -7.08
CA GLY A 82 9.28 -4.22 -7.62
C GLY A 82 8.47 -3.45 -8.66
N PHE A 83 8.48 -2.12 -8.58
CA PHE A 83 7.79 -1.24 -9.51
C PHE A 83 8.74 -0.70 -10.58
N PRO A 84 8.23 -0.35 -11.78
CA PRO A 84 9.06 0.24 -12.83
C PRO A 84 9.61 1.62 -12.39
N PRO A 85 10.64 2.14 -13.07
CA PRO A 85 11.13 3.50 -12.85
C PRO A 85 10.02 4.55 -12.92
N HIS A 86 10.22 5.69 -12.28
CA HIS A 86 9.28 6.82 -12.30
C HIS A 86 7.85 6.42 -11.86
N THR A 87 7.77 5.58 -10.82
CA THR A 87 6.49 5.17 -10.22
C THR A 87 6.11 6.11 -9.08
N ASN A 88 4.90 6.65 -9.10
CA ASN A 88 4.32 7.43 -8.01
C ASN A 88 3.03 6.76 -7.50
N ILE A 89 3.08 6.21 -6.28
CA ILE A 89 1.91 5.65 -5.59
C ILE A 89 1.49 6.60 -4.47
N THR A 90 0.33 7.22 -4.63
CA THR A 90 -0.26 8.13 -3.66
C THR A 90 -1.45 7.48 -2.98
N ILE A 91 -1.34 7.24 -1.67
CA ILE A 91 -2.40 6.72 -0.81
C ILE A 91 -2.83 7.87 0.11
N HIS A 92 -3.88 8.59 -0.26
CA HIS A 92 -4.23 9.85 0.36
C HIS A 92 -5.66 9.93 0.88
N GLY A 93 -5.84 10.30 2.15
CA GLY A 93 -7.15 10.61 2.71
C GLY A 93 -8.11 9.41 2.77
N ASN A 94 -7.58 8.19 2.84
CA ASN A 94 -8.39 6.96 2.96
C ASN A 94 -8.66 6.64 4.43
N ARG A 95 -9.71 5.87 4.67
CA ARG A 95 -10.06 5.32 5.99
C ARG A 95 -9.93 3.81 5.97
N PHE A 96 -9.10 3.28 6.87
CA PHE A 96 -8.92 1.85 7.08
C PHE A 96 -9.43 1.47 8.46
N THR A 97 -10.31 0.49 8.51
CA THR A 97 -10.80 -0.11 9.76
C THR A 97 -10.55 -1.62 9.68
N VAL A 98 -9.77 -2.15 10.62
CA VAL A 98 -9.48 -3.59 10.72
C VAL A 98 -9.92 -4.13 12.07
N THR A 99 -10.84 -5.08 12.05
CA THR A 99 -11.39 -5.77 13.25
C THR A 99 -11.06 -7.25 13.26
N ARG A 100 -10.67 -7.81 12.11
CA ARG A 100 -10.33 -9.23 11.97
C ARG A 100 -9.16 -9.42 11.02
N LEU A 101 -8.58 -10.62 11.06
CA LEU A 101 -7.57 -11.02 10.09
C LEU A 101 -8.22 -11.16 8.69
N ILE A 102 -7.55 -10.64 7.67
CA ILE A 102 -7.94 -10.80 6.27
C ILE A 102 -7.00 -11.83 5.64
N PRO A 103 -7.47 -13.06 5.39
CA PRO A 103 -6.66 -14.08 4.72
C PRO A 103 -6.39 -13.62 3.29
N TRP A 104 -5.12 -13.50 2.90
CA TRP A 104 -4.74 -13.18 1.53
C TRP A 104 -3.79 -14.25 0.99
N LEU A 105 -4.15 -14.81 -0.17
CA LEU A 105 -3.40 -15.88 -0.82
C LEU A 105 -1.99 -15.36 -1.18
N GLY A 106 -0.96 -16.01 -0.64
CA GLY A 106 0.45 -15.64 -0.84
C GLY A 106 1.10 -15.01 0.39
N LEU A 107 0.31 -14.45 1.31
CA LEU A 107 0.77 -13.87 2.56
C LEU A 107 0.04 -14.54 3.74
N LEU A 108 0.74 -15.42 4.46
CA LEU A 108 0.30 -15.81 5.81
C LEU A 108 0.55 -14.62 6.74
N ILE A 109 -0.30 -13.59 6.63
CA ILE A 109 -0.25 -12.46 7.54
C ILE A 109 -0.65 -12.99 8.91
N GLY A 110 0.30 -13.11 9.83
CA GLY A 110 0.01 -13.56 11.19
C GLY A 110 -0.77 -12.53 12.03
N ARG A 111 -1.04 -11.34 11.47
CA ARG A 111 -1.60 -10.17 12.19
C ARG A 111 -2.58 -9.37 11.32
N PRO A 112 -3.78 -9.02 11.82
CA PRO A 112 -4.69 -8.10 11.13
C PRO A 112 -3.98 -6.81 10.71
N SER A 113 -4.03 -6.48 9.42
CA SER A 113 -3.34 -5.31 8.87
C SER A 113 -4.20 -4.53 7.87
N CYS A 114 -4.04 -3.21 7.83
CA CYS A 114 -4.77 -2.33 6.89
C CYS A 114 -4.07 -2.25 5.54
N VAL A 115 -2.75 -2.12 5.58
CA VAL A 115 -1.86 -2.15 4.42
C VAL A 115 -0.83 -3.25 4.66
N ALA A 116 -0.74 -4.19 3.73
CA ALA A 116 0.29 -5.20 3.72
C ALA A 116 1.21 -4.97 2.52
N MET A 117 2.48 -5.31 2.64
CA MET A 117 3.42 -5.21 1.53
C MET A 117 4.25 -6.48 1.53
N ASN A 118 4.23 -7.20 0.41
CA ASN A 118 5.16 -8.30 0.18
C ASN A 118 6.26 -7.79 -0.74
N GLU A 119 7.42 -7.48 -0.16
CA GLU A 119 8.53 -6.87 -0.90
C GLU A 119 8.09 -5.61 -1.66
N LEU A 120 8.10 -4.45 -1.02
CA LEU A 120 7.90 -3.19 -1.76
C LEU A 120 9.26 -2.66 -2.21
N ALA A 121 9.55 -2.73 -3.50
CA ALA A 121 10.78 -2.17 -4.07
C ALA A 121 10.47 -1.03 -5.05
N ILE A 122 10.96 0.16 -4.74
CA ILE A 122 10.88 1.35 -5.60
C ILE A 122 12.26 1.88 -5.90
N SER A 123 12.45 2.34 -7.15
CA SER A 123 13.74 2.82 -7.65
C SER A 123 13.56 3.91 -8.70
N SER A 124 14.62 4.66 -8.96
CA SER A 124 14.75 5.55 -10.11
C SER A 124 13.68 6.64 -10.12
N ASP A 125 13.80 7.57 -9.19
CA ASP A 125 12.93 8.73 -9.01
C ASP A 125 11.45 8.33 -8.77
N SER A 126 11.26 7.27 -7.98
CA SER A 126 9.94 6.76 -7.60
C SER A 126 9.53 7.23 -6.21
N ALA A 127 8.22 7.27 -5.95
CA ALA A 127 7.65 7.66 -4.67
C ALA A 127 6.47 6.76 -4.26
N VAL A 128 6.41 6.43 -2.97
CA VAL A 128 5.22 5.83 -2.34
C VAL A 128 4.89 6.69 -1.13
N VAL A 129 3.71 7.31 -1.14
CA VAL A 129 3.33 8.30 -0.12
C VAL A 129 1.97 7.93 0.48
N LEU A 130 1.99 7.60 1.77
CA LEU A 130 0.80 7.43 2.59
C LEU A 130 0.58 8.73 3.37
N SER A 131 -0.43 9.52 3.00
CA SER A 131 -0.67 10.81 3.63
C SER A 131 -2.13 11.07 4.03
N GLY A 132 -2.33 11.66 5.21
CA GLY A 132 -3.65 12.07 5.69
C GLY A 132 -4.67 10.93 5.86
N ASN A 133 -4.22 9.67 5.89
CA ASN A 133 -5.09 8.52 6.08
C ASN A 133 -5.47 8.37 7.56
N VAL A 134 -6.57 7.66 7.80
CA VAL A 134 -7.03 7.25 9.12
C VAL A 134 -6.95 5.73 9.21
N PHE A 135 -6.17 5.21 10.15
CA PHE A 135 -6.05 3.79 10.45
C PHE A 135 -6.71 3.51 11.80
N GLU A 136 -7.67 2.59 11.81
CA GLU A 136 -8.37 2.14 13.01
C GLU A 136 -8.21 0.63 13.14
N ALA A 137 -7.48 0.19 14.14
CA ALA A 137 -7.26 -1.22 14.39
C ALA A 137 -7.82 -1.60 15.75
N VAL A 138 -8.84 -2.45 15.77
CA VAL A 138 -9.64 -2.74 16.98
C VAL A 138 -9.10 -3.96 17.74
N THR A 139 -8.11 -4.66 17.19
CA THR A 139 -7.50 -5.84 17.82
C THR A 139 -6.16 -5.50 18.45
N ALA A 140 -5.89 -6.08 19.63
CA ALA A 140 -4.67 -5.81 20.42
C ALA A 140 -3.36 -6.26 19.75
N LEU A 141 -3.42 -7.14 18.73
CA LEU A 141 -2.27 -7.63 17.97
C LEU A 141 -2.41 -7.29 16.48
N SER A 142 -2.60 -6.01 16.18
CA SER A 142 -2.73 -5.49 14.81
C SER A 142 -1.50 -4.70 14.36
N SER A 143 -1.30 -4.63 13.04
CA SER A 143 -0.32 -3.75 12.42
C SER A 143 -1.02 -2.81 11.44
N ALA A 144 -0.87 -1.48 11.54
CA ALA A 144 -1.53 -0.61 10.55
C ALA A 144 -0.92 -0.80 9.15
N ILE A 145 0.42 -0.70 9.07
CA ILE A 145 1.22 -0.98 7.88
C ILE A 145 2.15 -2.15 8.21
N HIS A 146 2.17 -3.16 7.36
CA HIS A 146 2.93 -4.38 7.59
C HIS A 146 3.71 -4.77 6.33
N VAL A 147 5.04 -4.78 6.42
CA VAL A 147 5.91 -5.33 5.38
C VAL A 147 6.30 -6.75 5.78
N LEU A 148 5.88 -7.73 4.98
CA LEU A 148 6.02 -9.16 5.26
C LEU A 148 7.19 -9.76 4.51
N ARG A 149 7.86 -10.74 5.16
CA ARG A 149 8.91 -11.65 4.64
C ARG A 149 10.18 -11.00 4.06
N SER A 150 10.03 -9.95 3.27
CA SER A 150 11.02 -9.32 2.40
C SER A 150 11.24 -7.85 2.77
N SER A 151 12.21 -7.23 2.10
CA SER A 151 12.65 -5.86 2.37
C SER A 151 11.64 -4.82 1.86
N LEU A 152 11.42 -3.75 2.63
CA LEU A 152 11.11 -2.45 2.03
C LEU A 152 12.39 -1.89 1.41
N ARG A 153 12.42 -1.70 0.08
CA ARG A 153 13.59 -1.23 -0.65
C ARG A 153 13.29 0.09 -1.35
N VAL A 154 14.08 1.10 -1.05
CA VAL A 154 13.99 2.45 -1.62
C VAL A 154 15.37 2.83 -2.15
N THR A 155 15.52 2.87 -3.47
CA THR A 155 16.82 3.10 -4.12
C THR A 155 16.75 4.20 -5.16
N TRP A 156 17.89 4.76 -5.53
CA TRP A 156 18.05 5.72 -6.63
C TRP A 156 17.07 6.90 -6.60
N HIS A 157 17.35 7.89 -5.74
CA HIS A 157 16.57 9.13 -5.61
C HIS A 157 15.08 8.91 -5.36
N SER A 158 14.72 7.81 -4.70
CA SER A 158 13.32 7.45 -4.43
C SER A 158 12.92 7.75 -3.00
N VAL A 159 11.61 7.83 -2.74
CA VAL A 159 11.07 8.19 -1.42
C VAL A 159 9.91 7.28 -1.01
N PHE A 160 9.99 6.72 0.20
CA PHE A 160 8.84 6.14 0.90
C PHE A 160 8.43 7.06 2.04
N ALA A 161 7.20 7.55 2.06
CA ALA A 161 6.76 8.55 3.03
C ALA A 161 5.45 8.19 3.72
N VAL A 162 5.41 8.36 5.04
CA VAL A 162 4.22 8.23 5.89
C VAL A 162 4.01 9.55 6.60
N LEU A 163 3.07 10.36 6.11
CA LEU A 163 2.94 11.78 6.43
C LEU A 163 1.55 12.14 6.98
N GLY A 164 1.46 12.68 8.19
CA GLY A 164 0.20 13.27 8.68
C GLY A 164 -0.96 12.28 8.84
N ASN A 165 -0.69 10.98 9.00
CA ASN A 165 -1.73 9.96 9.20
C ASN A 165 -2.18 9.95 10.66
N ARG A 166 -3.44 9.55 10.89
CA ARG A 166 -4.00 9.31 12.22
C ARG A 166 -4.13 7.81 12.46
N PHE A 167 -3.55 7.33 13.54
CA PHE A 167 -3.61 5.94 13.96
C PHE A 167 -4.38 5.81 15.28
N TYR A 168 -5.45 5.05 15.26
CA TYR A 168 -6.26 4.68 16.41
C TYR A 168 -6.10 3.18 16.63
N MET A 169 -5.25 2.82 17.59
CA MET A 169 -4.83 1.44 17.79
C MET A 169 -5.37 0.91 19.11
N ALA A 170 -5.99 -0.26 19.08
CA ALA A 170 -6.46 -0.96 20.27
C ALA A 170 -5.30 -1.65 20.99
N GLY A 171 -5.28 -1.52 22.31
CA GLY A 171 -4.31 -2.20 23.19
C GLY A 171 -2.87 -1.66 23.10
N GLY A 172 -2.01 -2.12 24.01
CA GLY A 172 -0.60 -1.70 24.09
C GLY A 172 0.34 -2.44 23.13
N ASN A 173 -0.13 -3.45 22.41
CA ASN A 173 0.68 -4.33 21.55
C ASN A 173 0.43 -4.14 20.05
N GLY A 174 -0.32 -3.10 19.67
CA GLY A 174 -0.48 -2.73 18.26
C GLY A 174 0.80 -2.10 17.70
N THR A 175 1.07 -2.32 16.42
CA THR A 175 2.25 -1.75 15.73
C THR A 175 1.79 -0.84 14.61
N LEU A 176 2.37 0.36 14.49
CA LEU A 176 2.00 1.28 13.42
C LEU A 176 2.59 0.82 12.08
N ILE A 177 3.90 0.56 12.08
CA ILE A 177 4.66 0.09 10.93
C ILE A 177 5.49 -1.09 11.41
N HIS A 178 5.19 -2.28 10.93
CA HIS A 178 5.94 -3.49 11.23
C HIS A 178 6.74 -3.90 9.99
N LEU A 179 8.07 -3.94 10.10
CA LEU A 179 8.96 -4.41 9.05
C LEU A 179 9.49 -5.77 9.46
N GLU A 180 8.98 -6.84 8.83
CA GLU A 180 9.56 -8.16 8.99
C GLU A 180 10.88 -8.26 8.20
N GLY A 181 11.72 -9.21 8.58
CA GLY A 181 12.95 -9.53 7.86
C GLY A 181 13.18 -11.03 7.84
N SER A 182 14.12 -11.45 7.00
CA SER A 182 14.61 -12.83 6.98
C SER A 182 16.11 -12.86 7.24
N SER A 183 16.65 -14.04 7.54
CA SER A 183 18.11 -14.23 7.62
C SER A 183 18.84 -13.97 6.30
N HIS A 184 18.11 -13.89 5.18
CA HIS A 184 18.66 -13.76 3.83
C HIS A 184 18.44 -12.37 3.21
N SER A 185 17.66 -11.49 3.85
CA SER A 185 17.29 -10.17 3.30
C SER A 185 17.15 -9.11 4.40
N PHE A 186 17.58 -7.88 4.10
CA PHE A 186 17.38 -6.74 4.99
C PHE A 186 15.88 -6.44 5.16
N SER A 187 15.39 -6.15 6.37
CA SER A 187 13.99 -5.68 6.54
C SER A 187 13.73 -4.33 5.86
N LEU A 188 14.75 -3.48 5.83
CA LEU A 188 14.72 -2.15 5.24
C LEU A 188 16.04 -1.86 4.52
N CYS A 189 15.96 -1.38 3.28
CA CYS A 189 17.12 -1.01 2.47
C CYS A 189 16.86 0.36 1.82
N VAL A 190 17.65 1.37 2.20
CA VAL A 190 17.53 2.75 1.68
C VAL A 190 18.89 3.18 1.17
N LEU A 191 19.04 3.34 -0.15
CA LEU A 191 20.34 3.58 -0.80
C LEU A 191 20.25 4.65 -1.89
N ASN A 192 21.42 5.12 -2.37
CA ASN A 192 21.55 6.03 -3.52
C ASN A 192 20.69 7.29 -3.39
N ASN A 193 20.93 8.06 -2.33
CA ASN A 193 20.27 9.34 -2.06
C ASN A 193 18.73 9.23 -1.94
N SER A 194 18.26 8.05 -1.51
CA SER A 194 16.85 7.80 -1.25
C SER A 194 16.48 8.10 0.20
N ALA A 195 15.18 8.18 0.49
CA ALA A 195 14.69 8.50 1.82
C ALA A 195 13.48 7.66 2.25
N VAL A 196 13.43 7.40 3.55
CA VAL A 196 12.20 7.00 4.25
C VAL A 196 11.83 8.15 5.18
N VAL A 197 10.62 8.68 5.03
CA VAL A 197 10.17 9.86 5.78
C VAL A 197 8.92 9.54 6.57
N ILE A 198 9.02 9.61 7.90
CA ILE A 198 7.88 9.46 8.80
C ILE A 198 7.71 10.79 9.54
N ARG A 199 6.65 11.54 9.23
CA ARG A 199 6.49 12.91 9.76
C ARG A 199 5.04 13.26 10.08
N GLY A 200 4.82 13.87 11.24
CA GLY A 200 3.53 14.48 11.61
C GLY A 200 2.39 13.48 11.80
N ASN A 201 2.69 12.19 11.96
CA ASN A 201 1.67 11.19 12.25
C ASN A 201 1.21 11.30 13.70
N PHE A 202 -0.09 11.14 13.93
CA PHE A 202 -0.72 11.21 15.24
C PHE A 202 -1.23 9.84 15.65
N CYS A 203 -0.99 9.45 16.91
CA CYS A 203 -1.30 8.11 17.39
C CYS A 203 -2.07 8.18 18.70
N VAL A 204 -3.18 7.43 18.78
CA VAL A 204 -3.99 7.24 19.98
C VAL A 204 -4.03 5.75 20.29
N TRP A 205 -3.63 5.41 21.52
CA TRP A 205 -3.63 4.04 22.04
C TRP A 205 -4.79 3.83 22.99
N GLY A 206 -5.29 2.59 23.08
CA GLY A 206 -6.28 2.22 24.10
C GLY A 206 -7.67 2.79 23.82
N VAL A 207 -8.00 3.02 22.55
CA VAL A 207 -9.38 3.30 22.14
C VAL A 207 -10.21 2.09 22.52
N LYS A 208 -11.03 2.22 23.58
CA LYS A 208 -12.04 1.21 23.92
C LYS A 208 -13.03 1.16 22.75
N ALA A 209 -13.22 -0.04 22.20
CA ALA A 209 -14.32 -0.34 21.29
C ALA A 209 -15.66 -0.07 21.98
#